data_AF-A0A952M6B3-F1
#
_entry.id   AF-A0A952M6B3-F1
#
_cell.length_a   1.000
_cell.length_b   1.000
_cell.length_c   1.000
_cell.angle_alpha   90.00
_cell.angle_beta   90.00
_cell.angle_gamma   90.00
#
_symmetry.space_group_name_H-M   'P 1'
#
loop_
_entity.id
_entity.type
_entity.pdbx_description
1 polymer ?
#
loop_
_entity_poly.entity_id
_entity_poly.type
_entity_poly.pdbx_seq_one_letter_code
_entity_poly.pdbx_strand_id
1 'polypeptide(L)'
;MEFSLDTTRRLFDTLKSLTLWQRLFSWGQVKSQLIEANGELQKLNATAHAIKTENTRLESALSIEKAALKNVQDGYNRVSTELEVFKNSQHHQTEKLKELQDKTVTLETLNNQYLKRGQELANELNGLKQKSETLDKNLQELKEENSKLKKEDEFRRQEHSNAMASLREIQRKIQDDREQELQTKNQAEILRIRKLKETWLKHEENVKNRMRAICHRHGIEYVDKVPFKGKPDNTVRINDEYIIFDAKSPAGDDLSNFPSYVKAQAEGAIKYVKEEGVRKEVFLVVPTNTLEFLETFEYRLSDYTVYVISRDSLEPMLLTLRRIEEYEFAEQMSPEERENICRVIGKFVHLSKRRIQIDGFFAKQFFELVYRTEADLSKDFLEKVAEFERSEKLNPPQEKREKQISTKELETDVEKIQGEAQQKGIDMQDNVLVREINKLPLHSTTETDKSQQDLFDLKNVTDEK
;
A
#
# COMPACT_ATOMS: atom_id res chain seq x y z
N MET A 1 64.56 -77.74 146.55
CA MET A 1 64.62 -77.96 148.01
C MET A 1 65.05 -79.39 148.23
N GLU A 2 66.30 -79.62 148.63
CA GLU A 2 66.73 -80.91 149.16
C GLU A 2 66.31 -80.98 150.63
N PHE A 3 65.48 -81.97 150.99
CA PHE A 3 65.15 -82.28 152.37
C PHE A 3 65.95 -83.52 152.76
N SER A 4 66.93 -83.40 153.64
CA SER A 4 67.54 -84.56 154.28
C SER A 4 66.78 -84.84 155.58
N LEU A 5 66.20 -86.05 155.69
CA LEU A 5 65.52 -86.55 156.90
C LEU A 5 66.56 -87.10 157.90
N ASP A 6 67.73 -86.46 158.00
CA ASP A 6 68.89 -87.03 158.70
C ASP A 6 68.66 -87.13 160.21
N THR A 7 67.93 -86.19 160.82
CA THR A 7 67.62 -86.25 162.26
C THR A 7 66.53 -87.29 162.58
N THR A 8 65.51 -87.40 161.72
CA THR A 8 64.49 -88.45 161.82
C THR A 8 65.11 -89.86 161.67
N ARG A 9 66.10 -90.00 160.78
CA ARG A 9 66.86 -91.25 160.56
C ARG A 9 67.75 -91.58 161.76
N ARG A 10 68.44 -90.58 162.33
CA ARG A 10 69.24 -90.72 163.58
C ARG A 10 68.40 -91.17 164.78
N LEU A 11 67.19 -90.65 164.97
CA LEU A 11 66.28 -91.09 166.03
C LEU A 11 66.04 -92.62 165.95
N PHE A 12 65.74 -93.09 164.74
CA PHE A 12 65.42 -94.50 164.51
C PHE A 12 66.60 -95.43 164.80
N ASP A 13 67.81 -95.02 164.42
CA ASP A 13 69.05 -95.77 164.70
C ASP A 13 69.40 -95.80 166.19
N THR A 14 69.13 -94.72 166.91
CA THR A 14 69.40 -94.61 168.36
C THR A 14 68.45 -95.50 169.17
N LEU A 15 67.18 -95.62 168.77
CA LEU A 15 66.22 -96.54 169.39
C LEU A 15 66.59 -98.02 169.18
N LYS A 16 67.30 -98.35 168.10
CA LYS A 16 67.64 -99.73 167.71
C LYS A 16 68.79 -100.35 168.51
N SER A 17 69.63 -99.55 169.17
CA SER A 17 70.93 -99.99 169.74
C SER A 17 71.02 -99.99 171.28
N LEU A 18 69.93 -99.75 172.01
CA LEU A 18 69.93 -99.57 173.48
C LEU A 18 70.13 -100.89 174.27
N THR A 19 71.26 -101.00 174.99
CA THR A 19 71.59 -102.08 175.95
C THR A 19 70.99 -101.86 177.35
N LEU A 20 70.94 -102.92 178.19
CA LEU A 20 70.17 -102.96 179.45
C LEU A 20 70.48 -101.80 180.42
N TRP A 21 71.75 -101.36 180.53
CA TRP A 21 72.15 -100.21 181.36
C TRP A 21 71.83 -98.85 180.73
N GLN A 22 71.81 -98.74 179.40
CA GLN A 22 71.42 -97.49 178.71
C GLN A 22 69.90 -97.25 178.80
N ARG A 23 69.07 -98.31 178.80
CA ARG A 23 67.61 -98.16 179.00
C ARG A 23 67.20 -97.55 180.35
N LEU A 24 68.05 -97.61 181.38
CA LEU A 24 67.77 -97.02 182.70
C LEU A 24 68.26 -95.56 182.84
N PHE A 25 69.23 -95.11 182.03
CA PHE A 25 69.89 -93.80 182.25
C PHE A 25 70.02 -92.88 181.02
N SER A 26 69.64 -93.28 179.78
CA SER A 26 69.80 -92.45 178.56
C SER A 26 68.51 -91.86 177.94
N TRP A 27 67.40 -91.80 178.67
CA TRP A 27 66.11 -91.24 178.19
C TRP A 27 66.15 -89.74 177.82
N GLY A 28 67.13 -88.99 178.33
CA GLY A 28 67.32 -87.58 177.94
C GLY A 28 67.66 -87.42 176.46
N GLN A 29 68.45 -88.35 175.89
CA GLN A 29 68.93 -88.26 174.52
C GLN A 29 67.83 -88.58 173.48
N VAL A 30 67.01 -89.60 173.76
CA VAL A 30 65.89 -89.99 172.87
C VAL A 30 64.83 -88.89 172.80
N LYS A 31 64.52 -88.23 173.92
CA LYS A 31 63.55 -87.12 173.95
C LYS A 31 64.00 -85.94 173.07
N SER A 32 65.29 -85.61 173.09
CA SER A 32 65.86 -84.52 172.25
C SER A 32 65.67 -84.81 170.77
N GLN A 33 66.03 -86.02 170.34
CA GLN A 33 65.92 -86.43 168.94
C GLN A 33 64.45 -86.48 168.47
N LEU A 34 63.50 -86.79 169.35
CA LEU A 34 62.07 -86.88 169.00
C LEU A 34 61.45 -85.50 168.77
N ILE A 35 61.90 -84.51 169.53
CA ILE A 35 61.53 -83.10 169.33
C ILE A 35 62.13 -82.57 168.03
N GLU A 36 63.40 -82.88 167.74
CA GLU A 36 64.06 -82.50 166.49
C GLU A 36 63.37 -83.09 165.26
N ALA A 37 63.03 -84.39 165.28
CA ALA A 37 62.33 -85.06 164.18
C ALA A 37 60.91 -84.51 163.95
N ASN A 38 60.15 -84.22 165.02
CA ASN A 38 58.82 -83.60 164.89
C ASN A 38 58.90 -82.17 164.33
N GLY A 39 59.97 -81.42 164.66
CA GLY A 39 60.24 -80.11 164.10
C GLY A 39 60.53 -80.14 162.58
N GLU A 40 61.27 -81.14 162.11
CA GLU A 40 61.48 -81.38 160.67
C GLU A 40 60.17 -81.71 159.93
N LEU A 41 59.33 -82.57 160.51
CA LEU A 41 58.05 -82.98 159.91
C LEU A 41 57.04 -81.83 159.83
N GLN A 42 56.99 -80.96 160.85
CA GLN A 42 56.18 -79.74 160.81
C GLN A 42 56.66 -78.75 159.75
N LYS A 43 57.99 -78.60 159.55
CA LYS A 43 58.53 -77.78 158.47
C LYS A 43 58.14 -78.31 157.09
N LEU A 44 58.21 -79.63 156.89
CA LEU A 44 57.81 -80.26 155.62
C LEU A 44 56.31 -80.09 155.33
N ASN A 45 55.47 -80.19 156.37
CA ASN A 45 54.02 -79.99 156.20
C ASN A 45 53.69 -78.52 155.87
N ALA A 46 54.39 -77.57 156.51
CA ALA A 46 54.24 -76.15 156.21
C ALA A 46 54.64 -75.80 154.76
N THR A 47 55.73 -76.39 154.25
CA THR A 47 56.16 -76.16 152.86
C THR A 47 55.25 -76.82 151.83
N ALA A 48 54.74 -78.03 152.10
CA ALA A 48 53.73 -78.67 151.25
C ALA A 48 52.44 -77.83 151.17
N HIS A 49 52.01 -77.24 152.29
CA HIS A 49 50.89 -76.31 152.29
C HIS A 49 51.19 -75.04 151.50
N ALA A 50 52.38 -74.45 151.65
CA ALA A 50 52.81 -73.27 150.89
C ALA A 50 52.82 -73.51 149.37
N ILE A 51 53.36 -74.65 148.92
CA ILE A 51 53.37 -75.01 147.49
C ILE A 51 51.94 -75.21 146.97
N LYS A 52 51.05 -75.85 147.75
CA LYS A 52 49.65 -76.03 147.35
C LYS A 52 48.94 -74.69 147.20
N THR A 53 49.16 -73.75 148.12
CA THR A 53 48.61 -72.40 148.02
C THR A 53 49.18 -71.62 146.84
N GLU A 54 50.47 -71.77 146.55
CA GLU A 54 51.13 -71.17 145.37
C GLU A 54 50.53 -71.72 144.07
N ASN A 55 50.28 -73.03 144.01
CA ASN A 55 49.73 -73.67 142.82
C ASN A 55 48.28 -73.21 142.56
N THR A 56 47.45 -73.10 143.60
CA THR A 56 46.10 -72.52 143.47
C THR A 56 46.14 -71.04 143.05
N ARG A 57 47.15 -70.28 143.50
CA ARG A 57 47.35 -68.89 143.08
C ARG A 57 47.70 -68.82 141.60
N LEU A 58 48.61 -69.66 141.13
CA LEU A 58 49.00 -69.72 139.71
C LEU A 58 47.86 -70.16 138.80
N GLU A 59 47.05 -71.14 139.20
CA GLU A 59 45.85 -71.52 138.44
C GLU A 59 44.83 -70.38 138.33
N SER A 60 44.61 -69.65 139.42
CA SER A 60 43.73 -68.47 139.41
C SER A 60 44.26 -67.37 138.49
N ALA A 61 45.58 -67.13 138.49
CA ALA A 61 46.23 -66.15 137.62
C ALA A 61 46.13 -66.57 136.14
N LEU A 62 46.34 -67.85 135.82
CA LEU A 62 46.19 -68.40 134.46
C LEU A 62 44.76 -68.24 133.94
N SER A 63 43.76 -68.43 134.80
CA SER A 63 42.34 -68.25 134.44
C SER A 63 42.03 -66.78 134.10
N ILE A 64 42.56 -65.84 134.89
CA ILE A 64 42.41 -64.39 134.67
C ILE A 64 43.08 -63.98 133.35
N GLU A 65 44.30 -64.43 133.08
CA GLU A 65 45.01 -64.14 131.82
C GLU A 65 44.26 -64.71 130.60
N LYS A 66 43.73 -65.93 130.68
CA LYS A 66 42.89 -66.49 129.60
C LYS A 66 41.64 -65.65 129.34
N ALA A 67 40.99 -65.14 130.38
CA ALA A 67 39.84 -64.25 130.25
C ALA A 67 40.23 -62.90 129.62
N ALA A 68 41.39 -62.33 130.00
CA ALA A 68 41.93 -61.11 129.41
C ALA A 68 42.23 -61.29 127.90
N LEU A 69 42.87 -62.40 127.52
CA LEU A 69 43.21 -62.70 126.14
C LEU A 69 41.96 -62.89 125.26
N LYS A 70 40.91 -63.52 125.80
CA LYS A 70 39.61 -63.63 125.13
C LYS A 70 38.97 -62.25 124.91
N ASN A 71 38.98 -61.37 125.92
CA ASN A 71 38.46 -60.00 125.79
C ASN A 71 39.21 -59.19 124.72
N VAL A 72 40.53 -59.32 124.64
CA VAL A 72 41.34 -58.67 123.60
C VAL A 72 40.99 -59.23 122.22
N GLN A 73 40.82 -60.54 122.09
CA GLN A 73 40.42 -61.17 120.83
C GLN A 73 39.03 -60.71 120.37
N ASP A 74 38.06 -60.63 121.29
CA ASP A 74 36.72 -60.12 121.01
C ASP A 74 36.77 -58.63 120.62
N GLY A 75 37.62 -57.84 121.27
CA GLY A 75 37.89 -56.44 120.91
C GLY A 75 38.50 -56.30 119.52
N TYR A 76 39.48 -57.13 119.17
CA TYR A 76 40.09 -57.16 117.83
C TYR A 76 39.06 -57.50 116.75
N ASN A 77 38.26 -58.55 116.96
CA ASN A 77 37.23 -58.97 116.02
C ASN A 77 36.17 -57.86 115.78
N ARG A 78 35.78 -57.16 116.86
CA ARG A 78 34.86 -56.03 116.76
C ARG A 78 35.44 -54.89 115.93
N VAL A 79 36.67 -54.46 116.22
CA VAL A 79 37.36 -53.41 115.44
C VAL A 79 37.55 -53.83 113.99
N SER A 80 37.89 -55.09 113.73
CA SER A 80 38.04 -55.61 112.36
C SER A 80 36.72 -55.54 111.60
N THR A 81 35.60 -55.84 112.26
CA THR A 81 34.27 -55.77 111.65
C THR A 81 33.87 -54.32 111.39
N GLU A 82 34.11 -53.42 112.35
CA GLU A 82 33.86 -51.97 112.19
C GLU A 82 34.70 -51.37 111.05
N LEU A 83 35.96 -51.79 110.91
CA LEU A 83 36.85 -51.38 109.82
C LEU A 83 36.33 -51.84 108.44
N GLU A 84 35.81 -53.07 108.35
CA GLU A 84 35.25 -53.61 107.11
C GLU A 84 33.96 -52.88 106.71
N VAL A 85 33.07 -52.60 107.66
CA VAL A 85 31.88 -51.77 107.44
C VAL A 85 32.26 -50.36 106.98
N PHE A 86 33.25 -49.75 107.63
CA PHE A 86 33.74 -48.42 107.25
C PHE A 86 34.33 -48.41 105.83
N LYS A 87 35.13 -49.41 105.48
CA LYS A 87 35.71 -49.57 104.13
C LYS A 87 34.63 -49.70 103.06
N ASN A 88 33.59 -50.50 103.32
CA ASN A 88 32.45 -50.65 102.42
C ASN A 88 31.66 -49.34 102.28
N SER A 89 31.45 -48.62 103.38
CA SER A 89 30.81 -47.29 103.35
C SER A 89 31.64 -46.27 102.57
N GLN A 90 32.97 -46.25 102.75
CA GLN A 90 33.88 -45.38 102.00
C GLN A 90 33.82 -45.69 100.51
N HIS A 91 33.83 -46.97 100.14
CA HIS A 91 33.71 -47.41 98.75
C HIS A 91 32.40 -46.90 98.12
N HIS A 92 31.27 -47.09 98.80
CA HIS A 92 29.96 -46.59 98.35
C HIS A 92 29.94 -45.06 98.19
N GLN A 93 30.58 -44.32 99.09
CA GLN A 93 30.70 -42.86 98.96
C GLN A 93 31.56 -42.46 97.76
N THR A 94 32.66 -43.16 97.49
CA THR A 94 33.51 -42.90 96.32
C THR A 94 32.79 -43.19 95.00
N GLU A 95 31.99 -44.26 94.95
CA GLU A 95 31.17 -44.57 93.76
C GLU A 95 30.10 -43.50 93.52
N LYS A 96 29.40 -43.06 94.58
CA LYS A 96 28.43 -41.96 94.49
C LYS A 96 29.06 -40.65 94.04
N LEU A 97 30.25 -40.31 94.56
CA LEU A 97 30.98 -39.12 94.14
C LEU A 97 31.33 -39.18 92.65
N LYS A 98 31.74 -40.35 92.16
CA LYS A 98 32.01 -40.57 90.74
C LYS A 98 30.74 -40.40 89.88
N GLU A 99 29.63 -40.99 90.31
CA GLU A 99 28.35 -40.85 89.60
C GLU A 99 27.87 -39.39 89.56
N LEU A 100 28.02 -38.64 90.66
CA LEU A 100 27.69 -37.20 90.70
C LEU A 100 28.63 -36.37 89.82
N GLN A 101 29.92 -36.73 89.77
CA GLN A 101 30.89 -36.08 88.90
C GLN A 101 30.54 -36.30 87.42
N ASP A 102 30.20 -37.53 87.03
CA ASP A 102 29.77 -37.86 85.66
C ASP A 102 28.46 -37.13 85.30
N LYS A 103 27.50 -37.04 86.24
CA LYS A 103 26.29 -36.22 86.08
C LYS A 103 26.59 -34.73 85.92
N THR A 104 27.59 -34.21 86.64
CA THR A 104 27.97 -32.80 86.53
C THR A 104 28.57 -32.51 85.15
N VAL A 105 29.49 -33.36 84.68
CA VAL A 105 30.09 -33.22 83.34
C VAL A 105 29.04 -33.30 82.23
N THR A 106 28.12 -34.26 82.32
CA THR A 106 27.03 -34.38 81.34
C THR A 106 26.13 -33.14 81.33
N LEU A 107 25.75 -32.61 82.50
CA LEU A 107 24.97 -31.37 82.60
C LEU A 107 25.73 -30.16 82.05
N GLU A 108 27.04 -30.03 82.31
CA GLU A 108 27.87 -28.97 81.73
C GLU A 108 27.94 -29.05 80.21
N THR A 109 28.10 -30.26 79.65
CA THR A 109 28.12 -30.44 78.18
C THR A 109 26.78 -30.07 77.56
N LEU A 110 25.67 -30.45 78.19
CA LEU A 110 24.32 -30.14 77.72
C LEU A 110 24.03 -28.63 77.83
N ASN A 111 24.45 -27.98 78.92
CA ASN A 111 24.31 -26.54 79.08
C ASN A 111 25.11 -25.77 78.01
N ASN A 112 26.34 -26.22 77.71
CA ASN A 112 27.13 -25.65 76.61
C ASN A 112 26.47 -25.83 75.24
N GLN A 113 25.81 -26.96 75.00
CA GLN A 113 25.04 -27.19 73.77
C GLN A 113 23.83 -26.25 73.69
N TYR A 114 23.05 -26.10 74.77
CA TYR A 114 21.92 -25.18 74.80
C TYR A 114 22.34 -23.73 74.63
N LEU A 115 23.46 -23.32 75.24
CA LEU A 115 24.00 -21.97 75.07
C LEU A 115 24.39 -21.69 73.62
N LYS A 116 25.10 -22.62 72.96
CA LYS A 116 25.43 -22.52 71.53
C LYS A 116 24.17 -22.42 70.68
N ARG A 117 23.17 -23.27 70.93
CA ARG A 117 21.91 -23.24 70.18
C ARG A 117 21.14 -21.93 70.40
N GLY A 118 21.16 -21.39 71.62
CA GLY A 118 20.57 -20.09 71.93
C GLY A 118 21.24 -18.95 71.16
N GLN A 119 22.57 -18.97 71.03
CA GLN A 119 23.31 -17.99 70.24
C GLN A 119 23.02 -18.11 68.74
N GLU A 120 22.97 -19.33 68.20
CA GLU A 120 22.59 -19.57 66.80
C GLU A 120 21.18 -19.03 66.51
N LEU A 121 20.21 -19.37 67.34
CA LEU A 121 18.83 -18.89 67.18
C LEU A 121 18.72 -17.37 67.31
N ALA A 122 19.50 -16.74 68.20
CA ALA A 122 19.54 -15.28 68.31
C ALA A 122 20.10 -14.63 67.04
N ASN A 123 21.15 -15.21 66.46
CA ASN A 123 21.71 -14.74 65.19
C ASN A 123 20.75 -14.92 64.02
N GLU A 124 20.08 -16.08 63.93
CA GLU A 124 19.05 -16.35 62.93
C GLU A 124 17.88 -15.36 63.06
N LEU A 125 17.40 -15.11 64.28
CA LEU A 125 16.33 -14.15 64.55
C LEU A 125 16.72 -12.73 64.12
N ASN A 126 17.95 -12.30 64.42
CA ASN A 126 18.45 -11.00 64.00
C ASN A 126 18.55 -10.89 62.48
N GLY A 127 19.08 -11.93 61.81
CA GLY A 127 19.15 -11.97 60.35
C GLY A 127 17.77 -11.96 59.68
N LEU A 128 16.78 -12.66 60.24
CA LEU A 128 15.40 -12.63 59.77
C LEU A 128 14.75 -11.26 59.98
N LYS A 129 15.00 -10.61 61.12
CA LYS A 129 14.49 -9.27 61.41
C LYS A 129 15.02 -8.23 60.42
N GLN A 130 16.33 -8.24 60.16
CA GLN A 130 16.94 -7.35 59.15
C GLN A 130 16.38 -7.59 57.74
N LYS A 131 16.14 -8.85 57.36
CA LYS A 131 15.50 -9.19 56.09
C LYS A 131 14.06 -8.66 56.03
N SER A 132 13.30 -8.79 57.12
CA SER A 132 11.93 -8.26 57.20
C SER A 132 11.92 -6.74 57.01
N GLU A 133 12.77 -6.01 57.73
CA GLU A 133 12.87 -4.54 57.61
C GLU A 133 13.26 -4.10 56.20
N THR A 134 14.18 -4.83 55.56
CA THR A 134 14.58 -4.57 54.16
C THR A 134 13.43 -4.83 53.19
N LEU A 135 12.70 -5.93 53.36
CA LEU A 135 11.54 -6.27 52.53
C LEU A 135 10.41 -5.25 52.69
N ASP A 136 10.15 -4.79 53.92
CA ASP A 136 9.14 -3.76 54.19
C ASP A 136 9.49 -2.44 53.51
N LYS A 137 10.77 -2.03 53.55
CA LYS A 137 11.25 -0.85 52.85
C LYS A 137 11.07 -0.97 51.33
N ASN A 138 11.49 -2.10 50.75
CA ASN A 138 11.34 -2.35 49.31
C ASN A 138 9.86 -2.38 48.90
N LEU A 139 8.98 -2.96 49.73
CA LEU A 139 7.54 -2.98 49.49
C LEU A 139 6.98 -1.56 49.46
N GLN A 140 7.40 -0.71 50.39
CA GLN A 140 6.99 0.69 50.41
C GLN A 140 7.46 1.44 49.16
N GLU A 141 8.73 1.31 48.77
CA GLU A 141 9.30 1.92 47.56
C GLU A 141 8.54 1.47 46.29
N LEU A 142 8.31 0.15 46.14
CA LEU A 142 7.55 -0.40 45.02
C LEU A 142 6.09 0.10 45.01
N LYS A 143 5.47 0.27 46.18
CA LYS A 143 4.10 0.79 46.29
C LYS A 143 4.02 2.26 45.86
N GLU A 144 5.00 3.07 46.24
CA GLU A 144 5.09 4.47 45.83
C GLU A 144 5.33 4.59 44.31
N GLU A 145 6.23 3.78 43.75
CA GLU A 145 6.48 3.73 42.31
C GLU A 145 5.24 3.31 41.53
N ASN A 146 4.57 2.24 41.96
CA ASN A 146 3.34 1.76 41.33
C ASN A 146 2.22 2.82 41.38
N SER A 147 2.13 3.59 42.48
CA SER A 147 1.19 4.72 42.55
C SER A 147 1.55 5.84 41.57
N LYS A 148 2.84 6.13 41.33
CA LYS A 148 3.27 7.14 40.36
C LYS A 148 2.96 6.68 38.94
N LEU A 149 3.32 5.44 38.61
CA LEU A 149 3.05 4.85 37.29
C LEU A 149 1.56 4.80 36.96
N LYS A 150 0.69 4.48 37.94
CA LYS A 150 -0.76 4.53 37.74
C LYS A 150 -1.28 5.93 37.43
N LYS A 151 -0.80 6.95 38.15
CA LYS A 151 -1.19 8.35 37.89
C LYS A 151 -0.71 8.82 36.51
N GLU A 152 0.51 8.45 36.12
CA GLU A 152 1.04 8.78 34.81
C GLU A 152 0.29 8.05 33.68
N ASP A 153 -0.09 6.78 33.88
CA ASP A 153 -0.91 6.05 32.92
C ASP A 153 -2.31 6.68 32.77
N GLU A 154 -2.94 7.06 33.88
CA GLU A 154 -4.23 7.74 33.87
C GLU A 154 -4.16 9.10 33.16
N PHE A 155 -3.10 9.89 33.43
CA PHE A 155 -2.86 11.14 32.74
C PHE A 155 -2.66 10.95 31.23
N ARG A 156 -1.83 9.98 30.83
CA ARG A 156 -1.64 9.65 29.41
C ARG A 156 -2.95 9.21 28.75
N ARG A 157 -3.77 8.41 29.41
CA ARG A 157 -5.09 8.02 28.89
C ARG A 157 -6.01 9.21 28.71
N GLN A 158 -6.00 10.15 29.64
CA GLN A 158 -6.80 11.37 29.55
C GLN A 158 -6.34 12.25 28.37
N GLU A 159 -5.04 12.49 28.23
CA GLU A 159 -4.47 13.23 27.11
C GLU A 159 -4.78 12.56 25.76
N HIS A 160 -4.63 11.23 25.67
CA HIS A 160 -5.00 10.48 24.48
C HIS A 160 -6.51 10.59 24.18
N SER A 161 -7.37 10.52 25.20
CA SER A 161 -8.82 10.70 25.04
C SER A 161 -9.17 12.09 24.51
N ASN A 162 -8.54 13.13 25.07
CA ASN A 162 -8.72 14.51 24.63
C ASN A 162 -8.24 14.70 23.19
N ALA A 163 -7.06 14.18 22.84
CA ALA A 163 -6.53 14.22 21.48
C ALA A 163 -7.44 13.49 20.49
N MET A 164 -7.97 12.31 20.87
CA MET A 164 -8.92 11.56 20.05
C MET A 164 -10.24 12.30 19.86
N ALA A 165 -10.75 12.99 20.88
CA ALA A 165 -11.95 13.81 20.76
C ALA A 165 -11.72 14.97 19.78
N SER A 166 -10.60 15.69 19.91
CA SER A 166 -10.21 16.76 18.97
C SER A 166 -10.03 16.26 17.54
N LEU A 167 -9.39 15.10 17.35
CA LEU A 167 -9.24 14.48 16.03
C LEU A 167 -10.59 14.10 15.41
N ARG A 168 -11.52 13.55 16.20
CA ARG A 168 -12.88 13.25 15.73
C ARG A 168 -13.64 14.51 15.32
N GLU A 169 -13.47 15.60 16.06
CA GLU A 169 -14.09 16.88 15.70
C GLU A 169 -13.54 17.42 14.37
N ILE A 170 -12.21 17.39 14.19
CA ILE A 170 -11.56 17.79 12.94
C ILE A 170 -12.01 16.89 11.79
N GLN A 171 -12.06 15.57 11.99
CA GLN A 171 -12.51 14.62 10.99
C GLN A 171 -13.96 14.91 10.57
N ARG A 172 -14.85 15.20 11.53
CA ARG A 172 -16.24 15.57 11.25
C ARG A 172 -16.31 16.86 10.43
N LYS A 173 -15.59 17.91 10.82
CA LYS A 173 -15.52 19.17 10.05
C LYS A 173 -15.05 18.95 8.62
N ILE A 174 -13.99 18.17 8.41
CA ILE A 174 -13.49 17.86 7.06
C ILE A 174 -14.53 17.10 6.24
N GLN A 175 -15.26 16.18 6.86
CA GLN A 175 -16.30 15.41 6.17
C GLN A 175 -17.49 16.30 5.79
N ASP A 176 -17.95 17.15 6.72
CA ASP A 176 -19.03 18.11 6.50
C ASP A 176 -18.66 19.13 5.40
N ASP A 177 -17.44 19.69 5.45
CA ASP A 177 -16.94 20.65 4.45
C ASP A 177 -16.85 20.02 3.06
N ARG A 178 -16.36 18.77 2.95
CA ARG A 178 -16.31 18.04 1.68
C ARG A 178 -17.70 17.77 1.12
N GLU A 179 -18.65 17.41 1.99
CA GLU A 179 -20.03 17.19 1.57
C GLU A 179 -20.68 18.48 1.08
N GLN A 180 -20.47 19.60 1.79
CA GLN A 180 -20.94 20.91 1.36
C GLN A 180 -20.31 21.37 0.04
N GLU A 181 -19.00 21.15 -0.15
CA GLU A 181 -18.32 21.48 -1.40
C GLU A 181 -18.89 20.66 -2.58
N LEU A 182 -19.10 19.36 -2.37
CA LEU A 182 -19.69 18.47 -3.37
C LEU A 182 -21.12 18.88 -3.72
N GLN A 183 -21.94 19.18 -2.71
CA GLN A 183 -23.31 19.66 -2.91
C GLN A 183 -23.33 21.00 -3.66
N THR A 184 -22.44 21.94 -3.31
CA THR A 184 -22.34 23.24 -3.97
C THR A 184 -21.93 23.09 -5.44
N LYS A 185 -20.93 22.24 -5.73
CA LYS A 185 -20.51 21.94 -7.12
C LYS A 185 -21.63 21.29 -7.92
N ASN A 186 -22.32 20.31 -7.35
CA ASN A 186 -23.43 19.63 -8.02
C ASN A 186 -24.60 20.60 -8.30
N GLN A 187 -24.97 21.43 -7.31
CA GLN A 187 -25.99 22.46 -7.51
C GLN A 187 -25.59 23.48 -8.58
N ALA A 188 -24.33 23.92 -8.60
CA ALA A 188 -23.84 24.83 -9.62
C ALA A 188 -23.92 24.21 -11.03
N GLU A 189 -23.57 22.94 -11.18
CA GLU A 189 -23.65 22.22 -12.46
C GLU A 189 -25.11 22.00 -12.90
N ILE A 190 -26.00 21.60 -11.99
CA ILE A 190 -27.44 21.50 -12.27
C ILE A 190 -28.01 22.85 -12.72
N LEU A 191 -27.64 23.94 -12.05
CA LEU A 191 -28.07 25.29 -12.42
C LEU A 191 -27.51 25.70 -13.78
N ARG A 192 -26.27 25.36 -14.10
CA ARG A 192 -25.65 25.59 -15.40
C ARG A 192 -26.42 24.87 -16.51
N ILE A 193 -26.64 23.56 -16.37
CA ILE A 193 -27.40 22.75 -17.33
C ILE A 193 -28.81 23.29 -17.50
N ARG A 194 -29.48 23.68 -16.42
CA ARG A 194 -30.82 24.26 -16.47
C ARG A 194 -30.86 25.58 -17.26
N LYS A 195 -29.89 26.48 -17.05
CA LYS A 195 -29.78 27.73 -17.81
C LYS A 195 -29.51 27.49 -19.30
N LEU A 196 -28.68 26.49 -19.63
CA LEU A 196 -28.42 26.11 -21.02
C LEU A 196 -29.70 25.62 -21.71
N LYS A 197 -30.44 24.70 -21.08
CA LYS A 197 -31.74 24.20 -21.59
C LYS A 197 -32.75 25.31 -21.78
N GLU A 198 -32.86 26.22 -20.81
CA GLU A 198 -33.77 27.37 -20.92
C GLU A 198 -33.40 28.28 -22.11
N THR A 199 -32.09 28.50 -22.33
CA THR A 199 -31.60 29.29 -23.46
C THR A 199 -31.93 28.61 -24.79
N TRP A 200 -31.78 27.29 -24.89
CA TRP A 200 -32.10 26.53 -26.11
C TRP A 200 -33.59 26.49 -26.41
N LEU A 201 -34.44 26.27 -25.40
CA LEU A 201 -35.91 26.31 -25.55
C LEU A 201 -36.40 27.66 -26.05
N LYS A 202 -35.79 28.75 -25.58
CA LYS A 202 -36.13 30.11 -26.00
C LYS A 202 -35.38 30.58 -27.25
N HIS A 203 -34.43 29.79 -27.79
CA HIS A 203 -33.53 30.23 -28.86
C HIS A 203 -34.29 30.58 -30.14
N GLU A 204 -35.18 29.71 -30.61
CA GLU A 204 -35.98 29.93 -31.82
C GLU A 204 -36.80 31.22 -31.73
N GLU A 205 -37.54 31.39 -30.63
CA GLU A 205 -38.34 32.59 -30.34
C GLU A 205 -37.45 33.85 -30.22
N ASN A 206 -36.28 33.73 -29.60
CA ASN A 206 -35.33 34.83 -29.44
C ASN A 206 -34.70 35.27 -30.77
N VAL A 207 -34.38 34.33 -31.65
CA VAL A 207 -33.88 34.58 -33.01
C VAL A 207 -34.96 35.26 -33.83
N LYS A 208 -36.20 34.74 -33.78
CA LYS A 208 -37.35 35.31 -34.48
C LYS A 208 -37.64 36.76 -34.09
N ASN A 209 -37.72 37.03 -32.79
CA ASN A 209 -37.94 38.38 -32.28
C ASN A 209 -36.79 39.33 -32.62
N ARG A 210 -35.54 38.83 -32.60
CA ARG A 210 -34.38 39.63 -33.02
C ARG A 210 -34.39 39.93 -34.52
N MET A 211 -34.71 38.95 -35.36
CA MET A 211 -34.83 39.12 -36.81
C MET A 211 -35.88 40.16 -37.17
N ARG A 212 -37.09 40.05 -36.61
CA ARG A 212 -38.15 41.05 -36.83
C ARG A 212 -37.72 42.46 -36.42
N ALA A 213 -37.04 42.60 -35.27
CA ALA A 213 -36.56 43.88 -34.80
C ALA A 213 -35.46 44.48 -35.72
N ILE A 214 -34.53 43.65 -36.21
CA ILE A 214 -33.49 44.09 -37.17
C ILE A 214 -34.14 44.49 -38.50
N CYS A 215 -35.04 43.67 -39.03
CA CYS A 215 -35.76 43.94 -40.27
C CYS A 215 -36.56 45.25 -40.18
N HIS A 216 -37.30 45.46 -39.09
CA HIS A 216 -38.04 46.71 -38.88
C HIS A 216 -37.13 47.93 -38.75
N ARG A 217 -36.01 47.82 -38.02
CA ARG A 217 -35.05 48.91 -37.85
C ARG A 217 -34.41 49.35 -39.16
N HIS A 218 -34.03 48.39 -39.99
CA HIS A 218 -33.29 48.64 -41.22
C HIS A 218 -34.19 48.70 -42.45
N GLY A 219 -35.50 48.45 -42.34
CA GLY A 219 -36.41 48.46 -43.49
C GLY A 219 -36.20 47.29 -44.45
N ILE A 220 -35.77 46.13 -43.93
CA ILE A 220 -35.68 44.88 -44.69
C ILE A 220 -37.02 44.16 -44.58
N GLU A 221 -37.51 43.57 -45.67
CA GLU A 221 -38.78 42.86 -45.65
C GLU A 221 -38.65 41.48 -44.99
N TYR A 222 -39.39 41.28 -43.90
CA TYR A 222 -39.49 40.00 -43.21
C TYR A 222 -40.75 39.25 -43.67
N VAL A 223 -40.59 37.99 -44.06
CA VAL A 223 -41.68 37.18 -44.62
C VAL A 223 -42.07 36.10 -43.62
N ASP A 224 -43.21 36.29 -42.93
CA ASP A 224 -43.72 35.33 -41.94
C ASP A 224 -44.22 34.02 -42.56
N LYS A 225 -44.79 34.07 -43.77
CA LYS A 225 -45.33 32.90 -44.46
C LYS A 225 -44.81 32.87 -45.89
N VAL A 226 -43.87 31.98 -46.14
CA VAL A 226 -43.28 31.78 -47.46
C VAL A 226 -44.27 31.11 -48.43
N PRO A 227 -44.20 31.42 -49.74
CA PRO A 227 -45.08 30.84 -50.76
C PRO A 227 -44.67 29.42 -51.20
N PHE A 228 -43.53 28.90 -50.72
CA PHE A 228 -42.96 27.61 -51.11
C PHE A 228 -42.99 26.56 -49.98
N LYS A 229 -42.70 25.30 -50.33
CA LYS A 229 -42.71 24.16 -49.38
C LYS A 229 -41.48 24.20 -48.47
N GLY A 230 -41.67 24.11 -47.15
CA GLY A 230 -40.53 23.91 -46.24
C GLY A 230 -40.63 24.50 -44.83
N LYS A 231 -41.52 25.47 -44.59
CA LYS A 231 -41.66 26.20 -43.30
C LYS A 231 -40.31 26.51 -42.62
N PRO A 232 -39.45 27.33 -43.24
CA PRO A 232 -38.27 27.88 -42.55
C PRO A 232 -38.69 28.73 -41.35
N ASP A 233 -37.84 28.77 -40.31
CA ASP A 233 -38.16 29.51 -39.07
C ASP A 233 -38.20 31.02 -39.30
N ASN A 234 -37.27 31.53 -40.11
CA ASN A 234 -37.19 32.94 -40.49
C ASN A 234 -36.83 33.07 -41.97
N THR A 235 -37.46 34.03 -42.65
CA THR A 235 -37.16 34.34 -44.05
C THR A 235 -37.21 35.84 -44.26
N VAL A 236 -36.25 36.36 -45.01
CA VAL A 236 -36.20 37.75 -45.44
C VAL A 236 -36.22 37.80 -46.95
N ARG A 237 -36.82 38.85 -47.51
CA ARG A 237 -36.79 39.12 -48.94
C ARG A 237 -35.83 40.26 -49.23
N ILE A 238 -34.84 40.00 -50.07
CA ILE A 238 -33.81 40.95 -50.52
C ILE A 238 -33.62 40.69 -52.02
N ASN A 239 -33.64 41.72 -52.87
CA ASN A 239 -33.53 41.59 -54.33
C ASN A 239 -34.49 40.56 -54.97
N ASP A 240 -35.77 40.55 -54.56
CA ASP A 240 -36.79 39.57 -54.98
C ASP A 240 -36.46 38.08 -54.74
N GLU A 241 -35.36 37.79 -54.04
CA GLU A 241 -35.00 36.45 -53.58
C GLU A 241 -35.34 36.26 -52.09
N TYR A 242 -35.75 35.04 -51.75
CA TYR A 242 -35.96 34.61 -50.37
C TYR A 242 -34.66 34.08 -49.78
N ILE A 243 -34.20 34.69 -48.69
CA ILE A 243 -33.03 34.25 -47.92
C ILE A 243 -33.49 33.63 -46.62
N ILE A 244 -32.98 32.45 -46.31
CA ILE A 244 -33.48 31.60 -45.24
C ILE A 244 -32.53 31.61 -44.04
N PHE A 245 -33.13 31.83 -42.87
CA PHE A 245 -32.47 31.82 -41.57
C PHE A 245 -33.18 30.80 -40.67
N ASP A 246 -32.65 29.60 -40.60
CA ASP A 246 -33.24 28.47 -39.87
C ASP A 246 -32.57 28.35 -38.49
N ALA A 247 -33.33 28.43 -37.40
CA ALA A 247 -32.78 28.42 -36.05
C ALA A 247 -32.55 26.96 -35.60
N LYS A 248 -31.32 26.64 -35.18
CA LYS A 248 -30.96 25.30 -34.71
C LYS A 248 -30.37 25.36 -33.31
N SER A 249 -30.91 24.57 -32.41
CA SER A 249 -30.43 24.43 -31.03
C SER A 249 -30.16 22.95 -30.71
N PRO A 250 -29.26 22.67 -29.75
CA PRO A 250 -29.05 21.31 -29.28
C PRO A 250 -30.30 20.80 -28.55
N ALA A 251 -30.74 19.59 -28.89
CA ALA A 251 -31.88 18.95 -28.23
C ALA A 251 -31.49 18.08 -27.01
N GLY A 252 -30.19 17.74 -26.87
CA GLY A 252 -29.70 16.81 -25.85
C GLY A 252 -28.70 17.42 -24.87
N ASP A 253 -28.46 16.71 -23.76
CA ASP A 253 -27.55 17.13 -22.68
C ASP A 253 -26.07 17.01 -23.09
N ASP A 254 -25.79 16.13 -24.06
CA ASP A 254 -24.45 15.93 -24.64
C ASP A 254 -24.28 16.74 -25.92
N LEU A 255 -23.41 17.75 -25.85
CA LEU A 255 -23.10 18.67 -26.95
C LEU A 255 -22.16 18.06 -27.99
N SER A 256 -21.57 16.89 -27.73
CA SER A 256 -20.65 16.21 -28.65
C SER A 256 -21.31 15.83 -29.98
N ASN A 257 -22.62 15.58 -29.96
CA ASN A 257 -23.39 15.21 -31.16
C ASN A 257 -23.89 16.42 -31.96
N PHE A 258 -23.70 17.64 -31.44
CA PHE A 258 -24.20 18.85 -32.07
C PHE A 258 -23.60 19.13 -33.46
N PRO A 259 -22.29 18.93 -33.72
CA PRO A 259 -21.71 19.12 -35.05
C PRO A 259 -22.31 18.17 -36.11
N SER A 260 -22.52 16.90 -35.74
CA SER A 260 -23.17 15.93 -36.62
C SER A 260 -24.63 16.30 -36.90
N TYR A 261 -25.34 16.81 -35.89
CA TYR A 261 -26.69 17.33 -36.06
C TYR A 261 -26.72 18.53 -37.02
N VAL A 262 -25.85 19.52 -36.85
CA VAL A 262 -25.75 20.69 -37.73
C VAL A 262 -25.43 20.28 -39.17
N LYS A 263 -24.52 19.32 -39.36
CA LYS A 263 -24.22 18.76 -40.68
C LYS A 263 -25.45 18.11 -41.33
N ALA A 264 -26.20 17.30 -40.60
CA ALA A 264 -27.43 16.68 -41.11
C ALA A 264 -28.50 17.73 -41.45
N GLN A 265 -28.60 18.82 -40.67
CA GLN A 265 -29.50 19.93 -40.98
C GLN A 265 -29.03 20.72 -42.22
N ALA A 266 -27.73 20.88 -42.41
CA ALA A 266 -27.16 21.53 -43.60
C ALA A 266 -27.50 20.72 -44.87
N GLU A 267 -27.30 19.39 -44.85
CA GLU A 267 -27.69 18.51 -45.97
C GLU A 267 -29.21 18.51 -46.21
N GLY A 268 -30.01 18.65 -45.14
CA GLY A 268 -31.46 18.74 -45.19
C GLY A 268 -32.00 20.08 -45.71
N ALA A 269 -31.17 21.13 -45.81
CA ALA A 269 -31.58 22.44 -46.30
C ALA A 269 -31.86 22.46 -47.82
N ILE A 270 -31.51 21.38 -48.54
CA ILE A 270 -31.84 21.18 -49.96
C ILE A 270 -33.34 21.34 -50.25
N LYS A 271 -34.21 21.06 -49.27
CA LYS A 271 -35.66 21.23 -49.39
C LYS A 271 -36.08 22.66 -49.72
N TYR A 272 -35.26 23.64 -49.33
CA TYR A 272 -35.54 25.05 -49.55
C TYR A 272 -34.99 25.54 -50.89
N VAL A 273 -33.75 25.17 -51.21
CA VAL A 273 -33.04 25.66 -52.41
C VAL A 273 -33.66 25.14 -53.72
N LYS A 274 -34.39 24.02 -53.67
CA LYS A 274 -35.10 23.48 -54.85
C LYS A 274 -36.23 24.37 -55.36
N GLU A 275 -36.71 25.31 -54.54
CA GLU A 275 -37.84 26.17 -54.85
C GLU A 275 -37.36 27.43 -55.59
N GLU A 276 -38.12 27.88 -56.59
CA GLU A 276 -37.76 29.04 -57.40
C GLU A 276 -37.79 30.34 -56.57
N GLY A 277 -36.80 31.21 -56.79
CA GLY A 277 -36.66 32.48 -56.07
C GLY A 277 -36.05 32.35 -54.68
N VAL A 278 -35.56 31.18 -54.26
CA VAL A 278 -34.78 31.02 -53.02
C VAL A 278 -33.28 31.14 -53.34
N ARG A 279 -32.58 31.98 -52.59
CA ARG A 279 -31.13 32.14 -52.73
C ARG A 279 -30.41 30.82 -52.40
N LYS A 280 -29.34 30.50 -53.14
CA LYS A 280 -28.51 29.28 -52.95
C LYS A 280 -27.63 29.31 -51.69
N GLU A 281 -27.82 30.30 -50.82
CA GLU A 281 -27.10 30.45 -49.56
C GLU A 281 -28.11 30.37 -48.41
N VAL A 282 -27.95 29.39 -47.53
CA VAL A 282 -28.83 29.17 -46.38
C VAL A 282 -28.05 29.42 -45.09
N PHE A 283 -28.67 30.11 -44.13
CA PHE A 283 -28.05 30.44 -42.85
C PHE A 283 -28.69 29.63 -41.72
N LEU A 284 -27.90 28.78 -41.07
CA LEU A 284 -28.29 28.09 -39.84
C LEU A 284 -27.88 28.93 -38.63
N VAL A 285 -28.85 29.37 -37.85
CA VAL A 285 -28.64 30.27 -36.70
C VAL A 285 -28.54 29.46 -35.42
N VAL A 286 -27.33 29.36 -34.87
CA VAL A 286 -27.03 28.60 -33.65
C VAL A 286 -26.82 29.52 -32.43
N PRO A 287 -27.07 29.02 -31.21
CA PRO A 287 -26.74 29.73 -29.98
C PRO A 287 -25.22 30.01 -29.86
N THR A 288 -24.84 31.18 -29.35
CA THR A 288 -23.43 31.57 -29.20
C THR A 288 -22.63 30.60 -28.32
N ASN A 289 -23.26 30.01 -27.29
CA ASN A 289 -22.64 29.02 -26.40
C ASN A 289 -22.35 27.66 -27.07
N THR A 290 -22.84 27.42 -28.28
CA THR A 290 -22.60 26.16 -29.01
C THR A 290 -21.48 26.26 -30.03
N LEU A 291 -20.96 27.48 -30.29
CA LEU A 291 -19.92 27.72 -31.29
C LEU A 291 -18.59 27.02 -30.95
N GLU A 292 -18.25 26.90 -29.65
CA GLU A 292 -17.03 26.24 -29.19
C GLU A 292 -16.95 24.76 -29.61
N PHE A 293 -18.10 24.14 -29.84
CA PHE A 293 -18.21 22.73 -30.23
C PHE A 293 -18.20 22.54 -31.75
N LEU A 294 -18.22 23.61 -32.54
CA LEU A 294 -18.26 23.58 -34.00
C LEU A 294 -16.89 23.92 -34.58
N GLU A 295 -16.34 23.03 -35.40
CA GLU A 295 -15.09 23.29 -36.14
C GLU A 295 -15.34 23.87 -37.53
N THR A 296 -16.49 23.53 -38.13
CA THR A 296 -16.86 23.91 -39.50
C THR A 296 -18.07 24.83 -39.48
N PHE A 297 -17.94 26.01 -40.08
CA PHE A 297 -18.99 27.02 -40.17
C PHE A 297 -19.53 27.22 -41.59
N GLU A 298 -18.93 26.54 -42.57
CA GLU A 298 -19.30 26.61 -43.97
C GLU A 298 -19.39 25.18 -44.54
N TYR A 299 -20.57 24.82 -45.05
CA TYR A 299 -20.80 23.57 -45.76
C TYR A 299 -21.08 23.88 -47.23
N ARG A 300 -20.10 23.63 -48.10
CA ARG A 300 -20.23 23.76 -49.55
C ARG A 300 -20.79 22.46 -50.13
N LEU A 301 -22.04 22.48 -50.55
CA LEU A 301 -22.70 21.36 -51.22
C LEU A 301 -22.77 21.66 -52.72
N SER A 302 -23.09 20.67 -53.55
CA SER A 302 -22.97 20.79 -55.02
C SER A 302 -23.75 21.96 -55.62
N ASP A 303 -24.95 22.21 -55.11
CA ASP A 303 -25.88 23.20 -55.68
C ASP A 303 -26.10 24.43 -54.76
N TYR A 304 -25.58 24.42 -53.54
CA TYR A 304 -25.82 25.46 -52.53
C TYR A 304 -24.79 25.45 -51.39
N THR A 305 -24.72 26.56 -50.67
CA THR A 305 -23.82 26.70 -49.51
C THR A 305 -24.64 26.97 -48.25
N VAL A 306 -24.28 26.29 -47.17
CA VAL A 306 -24.89 26.52 -45.85
C VAL A 306 -23.87 27.14 -44.91
N TYR A 307 -24.22 28.29 -44.36
CA TYR A 307 -23.41 29.01 -43.37
C TYR A 307 -24.00 28.80 -41.98
N VAL A 308 -23.16 28.46 -41.01
CA VAL A 308 -23.53 28.37 -39.60
C VAL A 308 -23.13 29.67 -38.93
N ILE A 309 -24.13 30.42 -38.47
CA ILE A 309 -23.94 31.75 -37.90
C ILE A 309 -24.49 31.81 -36.47
N SER A 310 -23.90 32.70 -35.67
CA SER A 310 -24.40 32.99 -34.34
C SER A 310 -25.57 33.98 -34.39
N ARG A 311 -26.36 34.03 -33.31
CA ARG A 311 -27.39 35.06 -33.12
C ARG A 311 -26.83 36.48 -33.20
N ASP A 312 -25.62 36.70 -32.70
CA ASP A 312 -25.00 38.04 -32.64
C ASP A 312 -24.56 38.54 -34.02
N SER A 313 -24.32 37.61 -34.95
CA SER A 313 -23.92 37.89 -36.33
C SER A 313 -25.08 38.24 -37.26
N LEU A 314 -26.34 38.09 -36.82
CA LEU A 314 -27.53 38.30 -37.68
C LEU A 314 -27.61 39.71 -38.27
N GLU A 315 -27.38 40.73 -37.45
CA GLU A 315 -27.50 42.13 -37.88
C GLU A 315 -26.40 42.53 -38.88
N PRO A 316 -25.10 42.27 -38.62
CA PRO A 316 -24.06 42.46 -39.63
C PRO A 316 -24.35 41.70 -40.93
N MET A 317 -24.80 40.45 -40.86
CA MET A 317 -25.04 39.63 -42.07
C MET A 317 -26.19 40.16 -42.92
N LEU A 318 -27.30 40.55 -42.31
CA LEU A 318 -28.41 41.17 -43.03
C LEU A 318 -28.00 42.48 -43.71
N LEU A 319 -27.20 43.31 -43.03
CA LEU A 319 -26.69 44.55 -43.61
C LEU A 319 -25.72 44.29 -44.75
N THR A 320 -24.85 43.27 -44.64
CA THR A 320 -23.98 42.86 -45.75
C THR A 320 -24.77 42.36 -46.94
N LEU A 321 -25.78 41.51 -46.73
CA LEU A 321 -26.64 41.01 -47.81
C LEU A 321 -27.38 42.15 -48.52
N ARG A 322 -27.90 43.12 -47.75
CA ARG A 322 -28.52 44.33 -48.30
C ARG A 322 -27.51 45.22 -49.04
N ARG A 323 -26.29 45.36 -48.52
CA ARG A 323 -25.25 46.13 -49.20
C ARG A 323 -24.78 45.44 -50.48
N ILE A 324 -24.76 44.12 -50.53
CA ILE A 324 -24.52 43.36 -51.76
C ILE A 324 -25.64 43.66 -52.77
N GLU A 325 -26.90 43.78 -52.34
CA GLU A 325 -27.99 44.29 -53.18
C GLU A 325 -27.65 45.68 -53.75
N GLU A 326 -27.16 46.63 -52.95
CA GLU A 326 -26.71 47.96 -53.45
C GLU A 326 -25.57 47.88 -54.49
N TYR A 327 -24.70 46.85 -54.42
CA TYR A 327 -23.62 46.62 -55.39
C TYR A 327 -24.09 45.86 -56.64
N GLU A 328 -25.11 45.01 -56.50
CA GLU A 328 -25.73 44.26 -57.60
C GLU A 328 -26.68 45.15 -58.42
N PHE A 329 -27.10 46.30 -57.86
CA PHE A 329 -27.43 47.49 -58.64
C PHE A 329 -26.18 48.00 -59.36
N ALA A 330 -25.85 47.31 -60.45
CA ALA A 330 -24.97 47.76 -61.51
C ALA A 330 -25.44 49.07 -62.17
N GLU A 331 -26.41 49.82 -61.62
CA GLU A 331 -26.75 51.20 -62.00
C GLU A 331 -25.73 52.24 -61.52
N GLN A 332 -24.73 51.84 -60.74
CA GLN A 332 -23.50 52.61 -60.52
C GLN A 332 -22.27 52.11 -61.29
N MET A 333 -22.42 51.16 -62.21
CA MET A 333 -21.38 51.04 -63.24
C MET A 333 -21.47 52.26 -64.14
N SER A 334 -20.38 53.00 -64.32
CA SER A 334 -20.40 54.12 -65.25
C SER A 334 -20.80 53.62 -66.65
N PRO A 335 -21.42 54.45 -67.50
CA PRO A 335 -21.68 54.07 -68.89
C PRO A 335 -20.43 53.48 -69.59
N GLU A 336 -19.23 53.97 -69.22
CA GLU A 336 -17.95 53.46 -69.73
C GLU A 336 -17.62 52.04 -69.26
N GLU A 337 -17.88 51.67 -68.00
CA GLU A 337 -17.59 50.33 -67.49
C GLU A 337 -18.54 49.29 -68.09
N ARG A 338 -19.81 49.66 -68.27
CA ARG A 338 -20.79 48.84 -68.99
C ARG A 338 -20.39 48.69 -70.46
N GLU A 339 -19.97 49.76 -71.13
CA GLU A 339 -19.47 49.69 -72.50
C GLU A 339 -18.21 48.83 -72.59
N ASN A 340 -17.29 48.94 -71.62
CA ASN A 340 -16.08 48.13 -71.57
C ASN A 340 -16.36 46.65 -71.38
N ILE A 341 -17.26 46.27 -70.46
CA ILE A 341 -17.67 44.87 -70.28
C ILE A 341 -18.36 44.35 -71.55
N CYS A 342 -19.31 45.10 -72.12
CA CYS A 342 -19.96 44.75 -73.38
C CYS A 342 -18.95 44.61 -74.53
N ARG A 343 -17.92 45.46 -74.57
CA ARG A 343 -16.83 45.41 -75.56
C ARG A 343 -15.94 44.18 -75.35
N VAL A 344 -15.60 43.83 -74.11
CA VAL A 344 -14.79 42.64 -73.80
C VAL A 344 -15.57 41.37 -74.11
N ILE A 345 -16.83 41.27 -73.67
CA ILE A 345 -17.71 40.14 -73.96
C ILE A 345 -17.96 40.04 -75.47
N GLY A 346 -18.22 41.17 -76.14
CA GLY A 346 -18.38 41.22 -77.59
C GLY A 346 -17.13 40.73 -78.34
N LYS A 347 -15.93 41.18 -77.92
CA LYS A 347 -14.65 40.69 -78.46
C LYS A 347 -14.44 39.21 -78.19
N PHE A 348 -14.74 38.74 -76.98
CA PHE A 348 -14.63 37.34 -76.60
C PHE A 348 -15.56 36.47 -77.44
N VAL A 349 -16.85 36.80 -77.51
CA VAL A 349 -17.84 36.08 -78.33
C VAL A 349 -17.42 36.08 -79.80
N HIS A 350 -16.95 37.21 -80.34
CA HIS A 350 -16.47 37.29 -81.71
C HIS A 350 -15.25 36.38 -81.96
N LEU A 351 -14.24 36.44 -81.08
CA LEU A 351 -13.06 35.59 -81.16
C LEU A 351 -13.39 34.11 -81.03
N SER A 352 -14.26 33.73 -80.08
CA SER A 352 -14.73 32.36 -79.91
C SER A 352 -15.48 31.85 -81.14
N LYS A 353 -16.42 32.65 -81.69
CA LYS A 353 -17.11 32.31 -82.95
C LYS A 353 -16.12 32.12 -84.09
N ARG A 354 -15.13 33.01 -84.21
CA ARG A 354 -14.13 32.94 -85.27
C ARG A 354 -13.20 31.74 -85.12
N ARG A 355 -12.84 31.40 -83.88
CA ARG A 355 -12.04 30.22 -83.58
C ARG A 355 -12.78 28.93 -83.95
N ILE A 356 -14.05 28.82 -83.56
CA ILE A 356 -14.92 27.70 -83.93
C ILE A 356 -15.03 27.55 -85.45
N GLN A 357 -15.17 28.66 -86.19
CA GLN A 357 -15.17 28.63 -87.66
C GLN A 357 -13.84 28.16 -88.26
N ILE A 358 -12.70 28.63 -87.73
CA ILE A 358 -11.36 28.24 -88.19
C ILE A 358 -11.08 26.77 -87.90
N ASP A 359 -11.37 26.31 -86.68
CA ASP A 359 -11.18 24.92 -86.28
C ASP A 359 -12.08 24.00 -87.13
N GLY A 360 -13.33 24.41 -87.41
CA GLY A 360 -14.22 23.69 -88.31
C GLY A 360 -13.70 23.63 -89.76
N PHE A 361 -13.10 24.70 -90.27
CA PHE A 361 -12.45 24.70 -91.59
C PHE A 361 -11.26 23.73 -91.65
N PHE A 362 -10.36 23.79 -90.67
CA PHE A 362 -9.20 22.90 -90.64
C PHE A 362 -9.61 21.44 -90.43
N ALA A 363 -10.63 21.16 -89.62
CA ALA A 363 -11.17 19.81 -89.47
C ALA A 363 -11.60 19.22 -90.82
N LYS A 364 -12.34 19.98 -91.63
CA LYS A 364 -12.73 19.56 -93.00
C LYS A 364 -11.51 19.31 -93.90
N GLN A 365 -10.53 20.21 -93.89
CA GLN A 365 -9.31 20.05 -94.69
C GLN A 365 -8.49 18.83 -94.27
N PHE A 366 -8.42 18.55 -92.97
CA PHE A 366 -7.74 17.36 -92.46
C PHE A 366 -8.47 16.08 -92.84
N PHE A 367 -9.80 16.04 -92.75
CA PHE A 367 -10.56 14.88 -93.25
C PHE A 367 -10.36 14.66 -94.74
N GLU A 368 -10.39 15.71 -95.56
CA GLU A 368 -10.11 15.61 -97.00
C GLU A 368 -8.72 15.00 -97.26
N LEU A 369 -7.70 15.42 -96.51
CA LEU A 369 -6.35 14.87 -96.61
C LEU A 369 -6.28 13.40 -96.17
N VAL A 370 -6.95 13.04 -95.07
CA VAL A 370 -7.02 11.65 -94.59
C VAL A 370 -7.70 10.77 -95.64
N TYR A 371 -8.83 11.17 -96.21
CA TYR A 371 -9.51 10.40 -97.26
C TYR A 371 -8.68 10.27 -98.54
N ARG A 372 -7.96 11.32 -98.96
CA ARG A 372 -7.03 11.24 -100.10
C ARG A 372 -5.90 10.26 -99.82
N THR A 373 -5.36 10.28 -98.60
CA THR A 373 -4.31 9.36 -98.17
C THR A 373 -4.83 7.91 -98.14
N GLU A 374 -6.06 7.66 -97.66
CA GLU A 374 -6.68 6.34 -97.71
C GLU A 374 -6.98 5.85 -99.14
N ALA A 375 -7.33 6.76 -100.06
CA ALA A 375 -7.67 6.43 -101.45
C ALA A 375 -6.45 6.19 -102.35
N ASP A 376 -5.36 6.95 -102.15
CA ASP A 376 -4.21 6.96 -103.05
C ASP A 376 -3.11 5.94 -102.68
N LEU A 377 -3.12 5.39 -101.45
CA LEU A 377 -2.12 4.41 -101.00
C LEU A 377 -2.54 2.95 -101.21
N SER A 378 -1.58 2.07 -101.53
CA SER A 378 -1.83 0.63 -101.60
C SER A 378 -1.99 0.00 -100.21
N LYS A 379 -2.68 -1.15 -100.14
CA LYS A 379 -3.02 -1.82 -98.87
C LYS A 379 -1.81 -2.10 -97.96
N ASP A 380 -0.67 -2.47 -98.54
CA ASP A 380 0.56 -2.77 -97.78
C ASP A 380 1.17 -1.53 -97.11
N PHE A 381 1.02 -0.35 -97.72
CA PHE A 381 1.46 0.90 -97.11
C PHE A 381 0.45 1.41 -96.07
N LEU A 382 -0.85 1.23 -96.29
CA LEU A 382 -1.89 1.60 -95.32
C LEU A 382 -1.73 0.83 -93.99
N GLU A 383 -1.36 -0.44 -94.04
CA GLU A 383 -1.11 -1.24 -92.83
C GLU A 383 0.09 -0.70 -92.02
N LYS A 384 1.18 -0.32 -92.70
CA LYS A 384 2.32 0.34 -92.05
C LYS A 384 2.00 1.73 -91.51
N VAL A 385 1.20 2.52 -92.23
CA VAL A 385 0.73 3.84 -91.76
C VAL A 385 -0.10 3.69 -90.48
N ALA A 386 -1.00 2.70 -90.43
CA ALA A 386 -1.79 2.40 -89.23
C ALA A 386 -0.93 1.91 -88.05
N GLU A 387 0.16 1.18 -88.30
CA GLU A 387 1.14 0.81 -87.26
C GLU A 387 1.87 2.04 -86.72
N PHE A 388 2.31 2.96 -87.59
CA PHE A 388 2.96 4.21 -87.16
C PHE A 388 2.00 5.13 -86.41
N GLU A 389 0.76 5.29 -86.87
CA GLU A 389 -0.29 6.09 -86.21
C GLU A 389 -0.54 5.60 -84.77
N ARG A 390 -0.67 4.28 -84.56
CA ARG A 390 -0.82 3.70 -83.21
C ARG A 390 0.37 3.95 -82.30
N SER A 391 1.57 4.10 -82.88
CA SER A 391 2.82 4.29 -82.14
C SER A 391 3.11 5.75 -81.78
N GLU A 392 2.51 6.71 -82.49
CA GLU A 392 2.73 8.14 -82.31
C GLU A 392 1.83 8.69 -81.19
N LYS A 393 2.41 9.46 -80.25
CA LYS A 393 1.70 10.02 -79.10
C LYS A 393 1.77 11.54 -79.12
N LEU A 394 0.66 12.20 -79.42
CA LEU A 394 0.56 13.66 -79.36
C LEU A 394 -0.33 14.12 -78.19
N ASN A 395 0.35 14.55 -77.13
CA ASN A 395 -0.11 15.27 -75.92
C ASN A 395 -1.21 14.61 -75.03
N PRO A 396 -0.83 14.07 -73.85
CA PRO A 396 -1.65 13.22 -73.00
C PRO A 396 -2.44 14.03 -71.96
N PRO A 397 -3.78 13.95 -72.02
CA PRO A 397 -4.46 13.45 -70.84
C PRO A 397 -5.56 12.47 -71.24
N GLN A 398 -5.41 11.23 -70.76
CA GLN A 398 -6.42 10.16 -70.69
C GLN A 398 -6.39 9.01 -71.71
N GLU A 399 -5.53 9.00 -72.73
CA GLU A 399 -5.34 7.78 -73.53
C GLU A 399 -4.24 6.88 -72.94
N LYS A 400 -4.66 5.93 -72.11
CA LYS A 400 -3.78 4.92 -71.48
C LYS A 400 -3.51 3.70 -72.37
N ARG A 401 -4.00 3.67 -73.61
CA ARG A 401 -3.81 2.55 -74.57
C ARG A 401 -3.65 3.10 -75.99
N GLU A 402 -2.77 2.47 -76.76
CA GLU A 402 -2.58 2.71 -78.21
C GLU A 402 -3.87 2.35 -78.94
N LYS A 403 -4.68 3.35 -79.26
CA LYS A 403 -5.92 3.18 -80.01
C LYS A 403 -5.82 3.95 -81.31
N GLN A 404 -6.18 3.29 -82.40
CA GLN A 404 -6.38 3.95 -83.68
C GLN A 404 -7.64 4.82 -83.56
N ILE A 405 -7.56 6.06 -84.03
CA ILE A 405 -8.69 6.98 -83.94
C ILE A 405 -9.61 6.69 -85.13
N SER A 406 -10.87 6.37 -84.85
CA SER A 406 -11.85 6.04 -85.90
C SER A 406 -12.26 7.30 -86.66
N THR A 407 -11.98 7.35 -87.97
CA THR A 407 -12.35 8.48 -88.84
C THR A 407 -13.86 8.73 -88.87
N LYS A 408 -14.68 7.66 -88.81
CA LYS A 408 -16.15 7.75 -88.78
C LYS A 408 -16.72 8.30 -87.46
N GLU A 409 -16.09 7.97 -86.34
CA GLU A 409 -16.52 8.50 -85.03
C GLU A 409 -16.20 9.99 -84.95
N LEU A 410 -15.00 10.39 -85.40
CA LEU A 410 -14.62 11.81 -85.49
C LEU A 410 -15.53 12.61 -86.44
N GLU A 411 -15.93 12.04 -87.58
CA GLU A 411 -16.84 12.70 -88.52
C GLU A 411 -18.22 12.96 -87.89
N THR A 412 -18.76 11.97 -87.16
CA THR A 412 -20.03 12.09 -86.43
C THR A 412 -19.96 13.16 -85.33
N ASP A 413 -18.84 13.23 -84.60
CA ASP A 413 -18.62 14.24 -83.57
C ASP A 413 -18.50 15.65 -84.17
N VAL A 414 -17.85 15.79 -85.31
CA VAL A 414 -17.76 17.07 -86.03
C VAL A 414 -19.11 17.50 -86.60
N GLU A 415 -19.91 16.58 -87.14
CA GLU A 415 -21.29 16.87 -87.57
C GLU A 415 -22.17 17.33 -86.40
N LYS A 416 -22.03 16.70 -85.23
CA LYS A 416 -22.73 17.11 -84.02
C LYS A 416 -22.31 18.51 -83.57
N ILE A 417 -21.01 18.79 -83.53
CA ILE A 417 -20.47 20.12 -83.20
C ILE A 417 -20.95 21.17 -84.21
N GLN A 418 -21.01 20.82 -85.50
CA GLN A 418 -21.51 21.70 -86.55
C GLN A 418 -23.02 21.97 -86.39
N GLY A 419 -23.81 20.96 -86.03
CA GLY A 419 -25.24 21.11 -85.71
C GLY A 419 -25.47 22.00 -84.50
N GLU A 420 -24.72 21.82 -83.43
CA GLU A 420 -24.76 22.67 -82.23
C GLU A 420 -24.35 24.11 -82.54
N ALA A 421 -23.31 24.31 -83.36
CA ALA A 421 -22.85 25.63 -83.79
C ALA A 421 -23.90 26.36 -84.65
N GLN A 422 -24.55 25.66 -85.58
CA GLN A 422 -25.62 26.21 -86.41
C GLN A 422 -26.87 26.59 -85.59
N GLN A 423 -27.25 25.77 -84.60
CA GLN A 423 -28.34 26.11 -83.68
C GLN A 423 -28.05 27.38 -82.86
N LYS A 424 -26.76 27.68 -82.62
CA LYS A 424 -26.30 28.91 -81.96
C LYS A 424 -26.05 30.07 -82.95
N GLY A 425 -26.45 29.92 -84.22
CA GLY A 425 -26.33 30.95 -85.25
C GLY A 425 -24.90 31.21 -85.73
N ILE A 426 -23.98 30.26 -85.56
CA ILE A 426 -22.61 30.32 -86.08
C ILE A 426 -22.62 29.62 -87.43
N ASP A 427 -22.53 30.40 -88.51
CA ASP A 427 -22.45 29.85 -89.85
C ASP A 427 -21.04 29.29 -90.11
N MET A 428 -20.98 27.99 -90.38
CA MET A 428 -19.77 27.26 -90.76
C MET A 428 -19.72 26.98 -92.27
N GLN A 429 -20.64 27.55 -93.07
CA GLN A 429 -20.66 27.35 -94.52
C GLN A 429 -19.53 28.13 -95.23
N ASP A 430 -18.93 27.44 -96.20
CA ASP A 430 -17.54 27.58 -96.63
C ASP A 430 -17.22 28.69 -97.63
N ASN A 431 -18.16 29.55 -98.06
CA ASN A 431 -17.88 30.32 -99.30
C ASN A 431 -17.00 31.58 -99.15
N VAL A 432 -17.02 32.29 -98.02
CA VAL A 432 -16.27 33.55 -97.86
C VAL A 432 -14.94 33.31 -97.13
N LEU A 433 -14.98 32.54 -96.05
CA LEU A 433 -13.83 32.25 -95.21
C LEU A 433 -12.75 31.42 -95.93
N VAL A 434 -13.16 30.40 -96.67
CA VAL A 434 -12.24 29.53 -97.45
C VAL A 434 -11.54 30.33 -98.54
N ARG A 435 -12.26 31.22 -99.23
CA ARG A 435 -11.67 32.08 -100.26
C ARG A 435 -10.63 33.04 -99.68
N GLU A 436 -10.86 33.57 -98.49
CA GLU A 436 -9.93 34.52 -97.87
C GLU A 436 -8.74 33.81 -97.22
N ILE A 437 -8.93 32.65 -96.56
CA ILE A 437 -7.82 31.86 -95.99
C ILE A 437 -6.90 31.33 -97.10
N ASN A 438 -7.45 30.80 -98.19
CA ASN A 438 -6.66 30.27 -99.30
C ASN A 438 -5.94 31.35 -100.14
N LYS A 439 -6.30 32.63 -100.00
CA LYS A 439 -5.59 33.75 -100.62
C LYS A 439 -4.40 34.24 -99.79
N LEU A 440 -4.28 33.80 -98.53
CA LEU A 440 -3.17 34.22 -97.68
C LEU A 440 -1.89 33.53 -98.17
N PRO A 441 -0.83 34.28 -98.54
CA PRO A 441 0.43 33.68 -98.95
C PRO A 441 1.04 32.92 -97.78
N LEU A 442 1.31 31.63 -97.97
CA LEU A 442 1.88 30.74 -96.94
C LEU A 442 3.34 31.08 -96.58
N HIS A 443 4.07 31.78 -97.45
CA HIS A 443 5.42 32.27 -97.20
C HIS A 443 5.59 33.69 -97.78
N SER A 444 6.14 34.63 -97.01
CA SER A 444 6.65 35.89 -97.56
C SER A 444 8.03 35.62 -98.19
N THR A 445 8.07 35.04 -99.37
CA THR A 445 9.32 34.87 -100.12
C THR A 445 9.54 36.08 -101.03
N THR A 446 10.21 37.10 -100.50
CA THR A 446 11.15 37.87 -101.31
C THR A 446 12.29 36.93 -101.68
N GLU A 447 12.25 36.37 -102.89
CA GLU A 447 13.36 36.28 -103.85
C GLU A 447 13.02 35.29 -104.97
N THR A 448 13.30 35.72 -106.19
CA THR A 448 13.06 35.05 -107.47
C THR A 448 13.81 33.74 -107.59
N ASP A 449 13.15 32.67 -108.05
CA ASP A 449 13.87 31.65 -108.80
C ASP A 449 13.05 31.10 -109.99
N LYS A 450 13.61 31.32 -111.18
CA LYS A 450 13.11 30.84 -112.46
C LYS A 450 13.59 29.42 -112.66
N SER A 451 12.82 28.43 -112.22
CA SER A 451 12.79 27.10 -112.86
C SER A 451 11.68 26.25 -112.25
N GLN A 452 10.53 26.19 -112.93
CA GLN A 452 9.62 25.04 -112.96
C GLN A 452 8.52 25.38 -113.95
N GLN A 453 8.84 25.21 -115.23
CA GLN A 453 7.85 25.05 -116.28
C GLN A 453 7.19 23.67 -116.16
N ASP A 454 5.89 23.68 -116.38
CA ASP A 454 5.04 22.59 -116.90
C ASP A 454 4.99 21.27 -116.13
N LEU A 455 3.96 21.11 -115.30
CA LEU A 455 3.53 19.78 -114.85
C LEU A 455 2.01 19.62 -114.68
N PHE A 456 1.15 20.37 -115.39
CA PHE A 456 -0.32 20.16 -115.33
C PHE A 456 -1.08 20.50 -116.62
N ASP A 457 -0.51 20.18 -117.79
CA ASP A 457 -1.27 20.13 -119.05
C ASP A 457 -1.05 18.79 -119.76
N LEU A 458 -1.84 17.78 -119.38
CA LEU A 458 -2.07 16.56 -120.17
C LEU A 458 -3.56 16.20 -120.11
N LYS A 459 -4.34 16.87 -120.97
CA LYS A 459 -5.62 16.34 -121.46
C LYS A 459 -5.31 15.19 -122.42
N ASN A 460 -5.66 13.97 -122.04
CA ASN A 460 -5.84 12.88 -122.99
C ASN A 460 -7.10 13.15 -123.81
N VAL A 461 -6.90 13.60 -125.04
CA VAL A 461 -7.84 13.47 -126.14
C VAL A 461 -7.52 12.12 -126.79
N THR A 462 -8.45 11.17 -126.71
CA THR A 462 -8.51 10.05 -127.65
C THR A 462 -9.75 10.22 -128.51
N ASP A 463 -9.51 10.09 -129.81
CA ASP A 463 -10.39 10.27 -130.95
C ASP A 463 -11.74 9.54 -130.86
N GLU A 464 -12.78 10.16 -131.43
CA GLU A 464 -13.64 9.50 -132.42
C GLU A 464 -14.37 10.52 -133.30
N LYS A 465 -13.89 10.59 -134.57
CA LYS A 465 -14.45 11.14 -135.82
C LYS A 465 -14.55 12.65 -136.06
#